data_AF-A0A847W856-F1
#
_entry.id   AF-A0A847W856-F1
#
_cell.length_a   1.000
_cell.length_b   1.000
_cell.length_c   1.000
_cell.angle_alpha   90.00
_cell.angle_beta   90.00
_cell.angle_gamma   90.00
#
_symmetry.space_group_name_H-M   'P 1'
#
loop_
_entity.id
_entity.type
_entity.pdbx_description
1 polymer ?
#
loop_
_entity_poly.entity_id
_entity_poly.type
_entity_poly.pdbx_seq_one_letter_code
_entity_poly.pdbx_strand_id
1 'polypeptide(L)' 'LRYRGRFTGWFKGVISRMKQRRDYNFYRCPSCKTWLRVPKGKGKVNITCRNCGERFIKKT' A
#
# COMPACT_ATOMS: atom_id res chain seq x y z
N LEU A 1 -18.88 37.44 19.93
CA LEU A 1 -18.88 36.61 18.69
C LEU A 1 -17.68 35.64 18.75
N ARG A 2 -17.92 34.33 18.74
CA ARG A 2 -16.94 33.27 19.05
C ARG A 2 -16.11 32.91 17.82
N TYR A 3 -14.96 33.55 17.60
CA TYR A 3 -14.07 33.21 16.50
C TYR A 3 -13.06 32.14 16.92
N ARG A 4 -13.41 30.88 16.62
CA ARG A 4 -12.60 29.67 16.84
C ARG A 4 -11.32 29.72 16.01
N GLY A 5 -10.21 29.29 16.64
CA GLY A 5 -8.85 29.27 16.12
C GLY A 5 -8.71 28.66 14.72
N ARG A 6 -7.99 29.37 13.86
CA ARG A 6 -7.86 29.13 12.42
C ARG A 6 -6.40 29.00 12.02
N PHE A 7 -5.62 28.12 12.67
CA PHE A 7 -4.19 27.95 12.33
C PHE A 7 -3.60 26.53 12.44
N THR A 8 -4.37 25.47 12.71
CA THR A 8 -3.81 24.11 12.92
C THR A 8 -4.14 23.08 11.84
N GLY A 9 -4.59 23.52 10.65
CA GLY A 9 -5.08 22.62 9.59
C GLY A 9 -4.07 22.15 8.53
N TRP A 10 -2.93 22.84 8.36
CA TRP A 10 -2.07 22.65 7.18
C TRP A 10 -1.21 21.38 7.23
N PHE A 11 -0.74 20.98 8.43
CA PHE A 11 0.14 19.82 8.60
C PHE A 11 -0.54 18.45 8.42
N LYS A 12 -1.88 18.37 8.47
CA LYS A 12 -2.59 17.09 8.38
C LYS A 12 -2.63 16.50 6.96
N GLY A 13 -2.60 17.34 5.92
CA GLY A 13 -2.71 16.88 4.53
C GLY A 13 -1.43 16.28 3.93
N VAL A 14 -0.26 16.63 4.47
CA VAL A 14 1.04 16.18 3.94
C VAL A 14 1.37 14.76 4.42
N ILE A 15 1.06 14.45 5.68
CA ILE A 15 1.32 13.14 6.30
C ILE A 15 0.47 12.03 5.67
N SER A 16 -0.80 12.32 5.31
CA SER A 16 -1.69 11.34 4.68
C SER A 16 -1.20 10.92 3.27
N ARG A 17 -0.69 11.87 2.48
CA ARG A 17 -0.11 11.62 1.15
C ARG A 17 1.20 10.82 1.20
N MET A 18 2.01 10.99 2.25
CA MET A 18 3.24 10.19 2.42
C MET A 18 2.95 8.75 2.86
N LYS A 19 1.89 8.52 3.64
CA LYS A 19 1.41 7.15 3.97
C LYS A 19 1.01 6.37 2.72
N GLN A 20 0.21 6.99 1.84
CA GLN A 20 -0.35 6.34 0.65
C GLN A 20 0.67 5.79 -0.36
N ARG A 21 1.84 6.43 -0.53
CA ARG A 21 2.89 5.95 -1.46
C ARG A 21 3.65 4.73 -0.95
N ARG A 22 3.58 4.45 0.36
CA ARG A 22 4.23 3.29 0.98
C ARG A 22 3.38 2.03 0.93
N ASP A 23 2.11 2.10 0.56
CA ASP A 23 1.18 1.02 0.89
C ASP A 23 1.21 -0.19 -0.06
N TYR A 24 1.66 -0.09 -1.33
CA TYR A 24 1.59 -1.21 -2.29
C TYR A 24 2.81 -1.42 -3.19
N ASN A 25 3.27 -2.66 -3.33
CA ASN A 25 4.24 -3.19 -4.31
C ASN A 25 3.50 -3.91 -5.45
N PHE A 26 4.12 -3.95 -6.62
CA PHE A 26 3.66 -4.75 -7.75
C PHE A 26 4.62 -5.90 -8.00
N TYR A 27 4.11 -7.11 -8.03
CA TYR A 27 4.90 -8.31 -8.33
C TYR A 27 4.37 -8.98 -9.58
N ARG A 28 5.30 -9.60 -10.31
CA ARG A 28 4.97 -10.45 -11.45
C ARG A 28 4.78 -11.88 -10.95
N CYS A 29 3.65 -12.50 -11.31
CA CYS A 29 3.42 -13.90 -11.01
C CYS A 29 4.44 -14.79 -11.76
N PRO A 30 5.10 -15.77 -11.11
CA PRO A 30 6.06 -16.64 -11.78
C PRO A 30 5.41 -17.58 -12.82
N SER A 31 4.18 -18.06 -12.57
CA SER A 31 3.49 -18.97 -13.49
C SER A 31 2.82 -18.23 -14.66
N CYS A 32 1.92 -17.29 -14.39
CA CYS A 32 1.11 -16.64 -15.44
C CYS A 32 1.62 -15.27 -15.90
N LYS A 33 2.70 -14.76 -15.29
CA LYS A 33 3.33 -13.46 -15.62
C LYS A 33 2.40 -12.23 -15.46
N THR A 34 1.22 -12.39 -14.87
CA THR A 34 0.27 -11.31 -14.55
C THR A 34 0.81 -10.43 -13.42
N TRP A 35 0.43 -9.15 -13.44
CA TRP A 35 0.77 -8.18 -12.41
C TRP A 35 -0.17 -8.28 -11.20
N LEU A 36 0.41 -8.41 -10.01
CA LEU A 36 -0.28 -8.54 -8.74
C LEU A 36 0.05 -7.35 -7.83
N ARG A 37 -0.98 -6.70 -7.28
CA ARG A 37 -0.83 -5.66 -6.26
C ARG A 37 -0.72 -6.32 -4.87
N VAL A 38 0.32 -5.99 -4.12
CA VAL A 38 0.61 -6.56 -2.80
C VAL A 38 0.92 -5.44 -1.82
N PRO A 39 0.32 -5.41 -0.61
CA PRO A 39 0.57 -4.35 0.35
C PRO A 39 2.00 -4.39 0.91
N LYS A 40 2.71 -3.25 0.98
CA LYS A 40 4.05 -3.18 1.59
C LYS A 40 3.99 -3.08 3.12
N GLY A 41 5.12 -3.29 3.77
CA GLY A 41 5.27 -3.05 5.21
C GLY A 41 4.73 -4.18 6.11
N LYS A 42 4.30 -5.31 5.53
CA LYS A 42 3.87 -6.50 6.29
C LYS A 42 4.96 -7.57 6.45
N GLY A 43 6.19 -7.29 6.00
CA GLY A 43 7.31 -8.22 6.11
C GLY A 43 7.19 -9.40 5.13
N LYS A 44 7.02 -10.62 5.63
CA LYS A 44 6.82 -11.80 4.77
C LYS A 44 5.34 -11.89 4.38
N VAL A 45 5.04 -11.75 3.09
CA VAL A 45 3.68 -11.86 2.56
C VAL A 45 3.57 -13.10 1.69
N ASN A 46 2.52 -13.88 1.92
CA ASN A 46 2.11 -14.96 1.03
C ASN A 46 1.21 -14.37 -0.05
N ILE A 47 1.72 -14.31 -1.28
CA ILE A 47 1.02 -13.73 -2.42
C ILE A 47 0.36 -14.87 -3.17
N THR A 48 -0.97 -14.86 -3.21
CA THR A 48 -1.76 -15.80 -4.02
C THR A 48 -2.18 -15.12 -5.32
N CYS A 49 -1.84 -15.73 -6.45
CA CYS A 49 -2.28 -15.24 -7.75
C CYS A 49 -3.75 -15.57 -7.99
N ARG A 50 -4.57 -14.56 -8.33
CA ARG A 50 -6.00 -14.76 -8.64
C ARG A 50 -6.25 -15.48 -9.98
N ASN A 51 -5.28 -15.44 -10.88
CA ASN A 51 -5.44 -16.00 -12.23
C ASN A 51 -5.06 -17.49 -12.29
N CYS A 52 -3.96 -17.89 -11.64
CA CYS A 52 -3.45 -19.27 -11.70
C CYS A 52 -3.44 -20.00 -10.35
N GLY A 53 -3.82 -19.35 -9.25
CA GLY A 53 -3.82 -19.95 -7.90
C GLY A 53 -2.44 -20.14 -7.26
N GLU A 54 -1.36 -19.84 -7.99
CA GLU A 54 0.02 -19.97 -7.51
C GLU A 54 0.26 -19.14 -6.24
N ARG A 55 0.93 -19.74 -5.25
CA ARG A 55 1.23 -19.11 -3.96
C ARG A 55 2.73 -19.00 -3.78
N PHE A 56 3.22 -17.78 -3.62
CA PHE A 56 4.65 -17.54 -3.40
C PHE A 56 4.88 -16.55 -2.28
N ILE A 57 5.91 -16.83 -1.48
CA ILE A 57 6.29 -15.98 -0.36
C ILE A 57 7.32 -14.98 -0.86
N LYS A 58 7.03 -13.69 -0.68
CA LYS A 58 8.00 -12.61 -0.91
C LYS A 58 8.09 -11.76 0.34
N LYS A 59 9.26 -11.16 0.55
CA LYS A 59 9.41 -10.07 1.51
C LYS A 59 9.00 -8.77 0.82
N THR A 60 8.03 -8.07 1.39
CA THR A 60 7.53 -6.77 0.90
C THR A 60 8.30 -5.59 1.46
#